data_AF-A0A2M7YX32-F1
#
_entry.id   AF-A0A2M7YX32-F1
#
_cell.length_a   1.000
_cell.length_b   1.000
_cell.length_c   1.000
_cell.angle_alpha   90.00
_cell.angle_beta   90.00
_cell.angle_gamma   90.00
#
_symmetry.space_group_name_H-M   'P 1'
#
loop_
_entity.id
_entity.type
_entity.pdbx_description
1 polymer ?
#
loop_
_entity_poly.entity_id
_entity_poly.type
_entity_poly.pdbx_seq_one_letter_code
_entity_poly.pdbx_strand_id
1 'polypeptide(L)'
;MGFWDTVRALIFGENEGISPCTFPLPPETVCPVHGVDLRVGKVWIEYGLYCFSDDFVEAQSARFPWANSRVMGGCIIRHGVPGRVDVKYCPECRESEKAYWREQQDR
;
A
#
# COMPACT_ATOMS: atom_id res chain seq x y z
N MET A 1 -17.49 -0.32 3.22
CA MET A 1 -16.44 -0.87 4.12
C MET A 1 -15.12 -0.51 3.50
N GLY A 2 -14.50 0.55 3.99
CA GLY A 2 -13.31 1.14 3.38
C GLY A 2 -12.06 0.42 3.86
N PHE A 3 -11.10 0.23 2.98
CA PHE A 3 -9.75 -0.29 3.27
C PHE A 3 -9.06 0.37 4.49
N TRP A 4 -9.47 1.59 4.85
CA TRP A 4 -9.00 2.36 6.01
C TRP A 4 -9.53 1.89 7.37
N ASP A 5 -10.68 1.21 7.43
CA ASP A 5 -11.28 0.78 8.70
C ASP A 5 -10.47 -0.34 9.37
N THR A 6 -9.79 -1.17 8.57
CA THR A 6 -8.97 -2.30 9.06
C THR A 6 -7.61 -1.84 9.59
N VAL A 7 -7.11 -0.68 9.17
CA VAL A 7 -5.80 -0.15 9.61
C VAL A 7 -5.88 0.35 11.06
N ARG A 8 -7.06 0.81 11.51
CA ARG A 8 -7.24 1.40 12.85
C ARG A 8 -7.25 0.38 13.99
N ALA A 9 -7.63 -0.86 13.72
CA ALA A 9 -7.76 -1.91 14.74
C ALA A 9 -6.42 -2.49 15.24
N LEU A 10 -5.33 -2.27 14.51
CA LEU A 10 -4.03 -2.92 14.80
C LEU A 10 -3.02 -2.00 15.52
N ILE A 11 -3.37 -0.76 15.83
CA ILE A 11 -2.45 0.25 16.39
C ILE A 11 -2.47 0.27 17.93
N PHE A 12 -3.52 -0.27 18.59
CA PHE A 12 -3.70 -0.19 20.05
C PHE A 12 -4.01 -1.55 20.71
N GLY A 13 -3.27 -2.60 20.34
CA GLY A 13 -3.28 -3.87 21.06
C GLY A 13 -2.04 -4.01 21.93
N GLU A 14 -2.17 -3.75 23.23
CA GLU A 14 -1.15 -4.08 24.24
C GLU A 14 -1.02 -5.61 24.38
N ASN A 15 0.21 -6.12 24.29
CA ASN A 15 0.82 -7.14 25.16
C ASN A 15 1.92 -7.94 24.42
N GLU A 16 3.15 -7.66 24.85
CA GLU A 16 4.31 -8.55 24.99
C GLU A 16 4.54 -9.65 23.94
N GLY A 17 5.52 -9.41 23.04
CA GLY A 17 6.10 -10.45 22.17
C GLY A 17 6.05 -10.19 20.67
N ILE A 18 5.78 -8.95 20.23
CA ILE A 18 5.66 -8.61 18.80
C ILE A 18 7.02 -8.72 18.11
N SER A 19 7.19 -9.83 17.40
CA SER A 19 8.17 -10.02 16.33
C SER A 19 8.14 -8.80 15.38
N PRO A 20 9.29 -8.25 14.97
CA PRO A 20 9.38 -6.95 14.31
C PRO A 20 8.50 -6.92 13.06
N CYS A 21 7.41 -6.15 13.14
CA CYS A 21 6.66 -5.58 12.03
C CYS A 21 6.37 -6.53 10.85
N THR A 22 5.97 -7.78 11.12
CA THR A 22 5.47 -8.66 10.08
C THR A 22 3.96 -8.43 9.96
N PHE A 23 3.57 -7.53 9.05
CA PHE A 23 2.16 -7.35 8.71
C PHE A 23 1.66 -8.58 7.96
N PRO A 24 0.57 -9.23 8.39
CA PRO A 24 0.01 -10.36 7.66
C PRO A 24 -0.41 -9.90 6.26
N LEU A 25 0.05 -10.61 5.23
CA LEU A 25 -0.36 -10.33 3.87
C LEU A 25 -1.86 -10.60 3.71
N PRO A 26 -2.56 -9.81 2.89
CA PRO A 26 -4.00 -9.97 2.73
C PRO A 26 -4.31 -11.31 2.02
N PRO A 27 -5.45 -11.97 2.28
CA PRO A 27 -5.71 -13.34 1.85
C PRO A 27 -5.89 -13.49 0.33
N GLU A 28 -6.19 -12.41 -0.38
CA GLU A 28 -6.43 -12.39 -1.83
C GLU A 28 -5.20 -12.87 -2.60
N THR A 29 -5.45 -13.70 -3.60
CA THR A 29 -4.40 -14.23 -4.49
C THR A 29 -4.50 -13.69 -5.90
N VAL A 30 -5.64 -13.07 -6.27
CA VAL A 30 -5.93 -12.58 -7.62
C VAL A 30 -6.36 -11.12 -7.55
N CYS A 31 -5.91 -10.32 -8.51
CA CYS A 31 -6.31 -8.93 -8.64
C CYS A 31 -7.78 -8.83 -9.14
N PRO A 32 -8.67 -8.10 -8.45
CA PRO A 32 -10.07 -7.96 -8.87
C PRO A 32 -10.25 -7.11 -10.13
N VAL A 33 -9.24 -6.31 -10.51
CA VAL A 33 -9.29 -5.43 -11.69
C VAL A 33 -8.74 -6.12 -12.94
N HIS A 34 -7.59 -6.80 -12.80
CA HIS A 34 -6.86 -7.36 -13.95
C HIS A 34 -7.01 -8.89 -14.06
N GLY A 35 -7.53 -9.57 -13.04
CA GLY A 35 -7.72 -11.03 -13.05
C GLY A 35 -6.42 -11.84 -12.98
N VAL A 36 -5.26 -11.20 -12.78
CA VAL A 36 -3.95 -11.87 -12.67
C VAL A 36 -3.56 -12.15 -11.22
N ASP A 37 -2.67 -13.12 -11.03
CA ASP A 37 -2.14 -13.47 -9.71
C ASP A 37 -1.36 -12.32 -9.07
N LEU A 38 -1.65 -12.08 -7.79
CA LEU A 38 -0.92 -11.15 -6.94
C LEU A 38 0.45 -11.75 -6.58
N ARG A 39 1.50 -10.95 -6.77
CA ARG A 39 2.87 -11.32 -6.44
C ARG A 39 3.28 -10.69 -5.12
N VAL A 40 4.13 -11.36 -4.36
CA VAL A 40 4.75 -10.79 -3.16
C VAL A 40 6.01 -10.04 -3.56
N GLY A 41 6.18 -8.81 -3.05
CA GLY A 41 7.39 -8.04 -3.25
C GLY A 41 7.64 -7.07 -2.10
N LYS A 42 8.91 -6.69 -1.92
CA LYS A 42 9.31 -5.67 -0.94
C LYS A 42 9.17 -4.28 -1.51
N VAL A 43 8.54 -3.40 -0.75
CA VAL A 43 8.44 -1.96 -1.06
C VAL A 43 8.94 -1.12 0.10
N TRP A 44 9.34 0.11 -0.19
CA TRP A 44 9.75 1.06 0.83
C TRP A 44 8.54 1.55 1.62
N ILE A 45 8.76 1.72 2.91
CA ILE A 45 7.84 2.46 3.76
C ILE A 45 8.20 3.94 3.65
N GLU A 46 7.30 4.71 3.09
CA GLU A 46 7.43 6.16 2.99
C GLU A 46 6.83 6.80 4.25
N TYR A 47 7.63 7.65 4.90
CA TYR A 47 7.23 8.40 6.09
C TYR A 47 7.09 9.87 5.76
N GLY A 48 6.11 10.51 6.38
CA GLY A 48 5.85 11.93 6.21
C GLY A 48 4.37 12.24 6.11
N LEU A 49 4.07 13.53 6.00
CA LEU A 49 2.72 14.01 5.73
C LEU A 49 2.55 14.15 4.22
N TYR A 50 1.85 13.19 3.62
CA TYR A 50 1.51 13.20 2.20
C TYR A 50 0.07 13.65 2.04
N CYS A 51 -0.15 14.67 1.22
CA CYS A 51 -1.47 15.06 0.75
C CYS A 51 -1.61 14.56 -0.69
N PHE A 52 -2.41 13.52 -0.89
CA PHE A 52 -2.80 13.10 -2.24
C PHE A 52 -3.96 13.96 -2.72
N SER A 53 -4.00 14.28 -4.00
CA SER A 53 -5.17 14.92 -4.61
C SER A 53 -6.35 13.94 -4.65
N ASP A 54 -7.57 14.46 -4.64
CA ASP A 54 -8.79 13.63 -4.75
C ASP A 54 -8.76 12.82 -6.05
N ASP A 55 -8.34 13.43 -7.17
CA ASP A 55 -8.12 12.75 -8.47
C ASP A 55 -7.23 11.51 -8.34
N PHE A 56 -6.14 11.59 -7.55
CA PHE A 56 -5.25 10.45 -7.37
C PHE A 56 -5.90 9.35 -6.53
N VAL A 57 -6.61 9.73 -5.47
CA VAL A 57 -7.30 8.76 -4.59
C VAL A 57 -8.37 8.00 -5.39
N GLU A 58 -9.15 8.72 -6.21
CA GLU A 58 -10.14 8.13 -7.10
C GLU A 58 -9.48 7.23 -8.14
N ALA A 59 -8.44 7.71 -8.84
CA ALA A 59 -7.73 6.92 -9.84
C ALA A 59 -7.10 5.66 -9.25
N GLN A 60 -6.51 5.75 -8.05
CA GLN A 60 -5.91 4.61 -7.36
C GLN A 60 -6.97 3.55 -7.05
N SER A 61 -8.08 3.94 -6.44
CA SER A 61 -9.14 3.01 -6.06
C SER A 61 -9.81 2.35 -7.27
N ALA A 62 -10.00 3.09 -8.37
CA ALA A 62 -10.70 2.61 -9.56
C ALA A 62 -9.80 1.86 -10.55
N ARG A 63 -8.58 2.33 -10.80
CA ARG A 63 -7.73 1.85 -11.89
C ARG A 63 -6.62 0.90 -11.41
N PHE A 64 -6.03 1.16 -10.24
CA PHE A 64 -4.86 0.42 -9.78
C PHE A 64 -4.83 0.14 -8.27
N PRO A 65 -5.86 -0.52 -7.71
CA PRO A 65 -5.99 -0.74 -6.27
C PRO A 65 -4.90 -1.64 -5.67
N TRP A 66 -4.26 -2.47 -6.51
CA TRP A 66 -3.20 -3.41 -6.09
C TRP A 66 -1.82 -3.03 -6.63
N ALA A 67 -1.57 -1.77 -7.01
CA ALA A 67 -0.24 -1.35 -7.44
C ALA A 67 0.78 -1.53 -6.30
N ASN A 68 0.39 -1.13 -5.08
CA ASN A 68 1.17 -1.24 -3.84
C ASN A 68 2.66 -0.97 -4.10
N SER A 69 2.95 0.15 -4.77
CA SER A 69 4.31 0.59 -5.13
C SER A 69 5.02 1.24 -3.95
N ARG A 70 4.23 1.81 -3.03
CA ARG A 70 4.65 2.48 -1.79
C ARG A 70 3.67 2.15 -0.68
N VAL A 71 4.18 2.10 0.55
CA VAL A 71 3.37 1.94 1.77
C VAL A 71 3.62 3.13 2.67
N MET A 72 2.56 3.73 3.19
CA MET A 72 2.66 4.86 4.11
C MET A 72 2.90 4.37 5.53
N GLY A 73 4.05 4.72 6.11
CA GLY A 73 4.43 4.38 7.49
C GLY A 73 3.91 5.35 8.55
N GLY A 74 3.17 6.39 8.13
CA GLY A 74 2.74 7.49 8.99
C GLY A 74 3.78 8.60 9.11
N CYS A 75 3.59 9.50 10.07
CA CYS A 75 4.42 10.70 10.24
C CYS A 75 5.59 10.54 11.23
N ILE A 76 5.60 9.49 12.07
CA ILE A 76 6.60 9.30 13.13
C ILE A 76 7.35 7.99 12.91
N ILE A 77 8.67 8.10 12.75
CA ILE A 77 9.58 6.94 12.71
C ILE A 77 9.98 6.59 14.16
N ARG A 78 9.76 5.34 14.56
CA ARG A 78 10.23 4.83 15.86
C ARG A 78 11.44 3.91 15.65
N HIS A 79 12.23 3.72 16.71
CA HIS A 79 13.30 2.72 16.70
C HIS A 79 12.72 1.32 16.45
N GLY A 80 13.39 0.54 15.61
CA GLY A 80 13.00 -0.84 15.30
C GLY A 80 11.95 -0.99 14.18
N VAL A 81 11.47 0.10 13.59
CA VAL A 81 10.53 0.02 12.45
C VAL A 81 11.32 -0.25 11.15
N PRO A 82 10.95 -1.26 10.34
CA PRO A 82 11.69 -1.59 9.12
C PRO A 82 11.47 -0.52 8.03
N GLY A 83 12.51 -0.21 7.25
CA GLY A 83 12.37 0.68 6.09
C GLY A 83 11.65 0.04 4.89
N ARG A 84 11.40 -1.27 4.92
CA ARG A 84 10.73 -2.02 3.85
C ARG A 84 9.75 -3.04 4.42
N VAL A 85 8.68 -3.29 3.69
CA VAL A 85 7.65 -4.28 4.04
C VAL A 85 7.30 -5.14 2.83
N ASP A 86 6.94 -6.39 3.08
CA ASP A 86 6.40 -7.28 2.07
C ASP A 86 4.94 -6.90 1.78
N VAL A 87 4.60 -6.74 0.50
CA VAL A 87 3.25 -6.47 0.03
C VAL A 87 2.86 -7.42 -1.09
N LYS A 88 1.57 -7.72 -1.18
CA LYS A 88 0.99 -8.30 -2.39
C LYS A 88 0.72 -7.19 -3.39
N TYR A 89 1.13 -7.37 -4.65
CA TYR A 89 0.91 -6.40 -5.71
C TYR A 89 0.53 -7.09 -7.02
N CYS A 90 -0.22 -6.37 -7.85
CA CYS A 90 -0.52 -6.73 -9.22
C CYS A 90 0.49 -6.05 -10.16
N PRO A 91 1.19 -6.80 -11.04
CA PRO A 91 2.12 -6.20 -11.98
C PRO A 91 1.44 -5.24 -12.96
N GLU A 92 0.21 -5.55 -13.38
CA GLU A 92 -0.55 -4.67 -14.28
C GLU A 92 -1.01 -3.39 -13.59
N CYS A 93 -1.48 -3.46 -12.33
CA CYS A 93 -1.78 -2.24 -11.56
C CYS A 93 -0.56 -1.31 -11.45
N ARG A 94 0.67 -1.84 -11.35
CA ARG A 94 1.88 -1.00 -11.33
C ARG A 94 2.14 -0.32 -12.66
N GLU A 95 1.86 -0.97 -13.78
CA GLU A 95 1.96 -0.34 -15.09
C GLU A 95 0.87 0.72 -15.29
N SER A 96 -0.36 0.46 -14.83
CA SER A 96 -1.45 1.45 -14.83
C SER A 96 -1.11 2.68 -13.95
N GLU A 97 -0.50 2.47 -12.78
CA GLU A 97 -0.04 3.55 -11.93
C GLU A 97 1.06 4.38 -12.62
N LYS A 98 2.04 3.73 -13.27
CA LYS A 98 3.07 4.44 -14.04
C LYS A 98 2.47 5.24 -15.20
N ALA A 99 1.50 4.68 -15.90
CA ALA A 99 0.79 5.36 -16.98
C ALA A 99 0.08 6.61 -16.46
N TYR A 100 -0.64 6.49 -15.34
CA TYR A 100 -1.28 7.63 -14.67
C TYR A 100 -0.26 8.73 -14.34
N TRP A 101 0.91 8.39 -13.78
CA TRP A 101 1.92 9.39 -13.46
C TRP A 101 2.51 10.08 -14.69
N ARG A 102 2.63 9.39 -15.82
CA ARG A 102 3.07 10.00 -17.09
C ARG A 102 2.03 11.00 -17.60
N GLU A 103 0.75 10.62 -17.58
CA GLU A 103 -0.36 11.50 -17.97
C GLU A 103 -0.40 12.79 -17.13
N GLN A 104 -0.08 12.71 -15.84
CA GLN A 104 -0.05 13.87 -14.94
C GLN A 104 1.16 14.79 -15.16
N GLN A 105 2.27 14.29 -15.71
CA GLN A 105 3.46 15.10 -15.99
C GLN A 105 3.33 15.92 -17.28
N ASP A 106 2.49 15.47 -18.22
CA ASP A 106 2.25 16.13 -19.50
C ASP A 106 1.13 17.19 -19.44
N ARG A 107 0.61 17.51 -18.25
CA ARG A 107 -0.51 18.43 -18.03
C ARG A 107 -0.07 19.75 -17.38
#